data_AF-A0A226X485-F1
#
_entry.id   AF-A0A226X485-F1
#
_cell.length_a   1.000
_cell.length_b   1.000
_cell.length_c   1.000
_cell.angle_alpha   90.00
_cell.angle_beta   90.00
_cell.angle_gamma   90.00
#
_symmetry.space_group_name_H-M   'P 1'
#
loop_
_entity.id
_entity.type
_entity.pdbx_description
1 polymer ?
#
loop_
_entity_poly.entity_id
_entity_poly.type
_entity_poly.pdbx_seq_one_letter_code
_entity_poly.pdbx_strand_id
1 'polypeptide(L)'
;MMHEFLSNNRDDLIERCRLKVAHRATRGATAQQLQNGVPLFLDQLILTLRIEQTKEPMESRKISGPSGGEASFSAIGTSAAQHGQQLLELGFSVDQVVHDYGDLCQAITDLAYERDAPFQIDEFRTLNRCLDNAIADAVTEFSYQRDSTAAGKNAAQVNEKLGFFVHDLRNVLQRASLAFEAGKAGNLNLNWSGATVAVLERSLDGGLRKLIDDSLAEVRLAGGRERPPDVFSLADFIGEIEQSVSLRARAHGCAFTVSSVDARLAIRANRDLLFSALENLLQNAFKFTRPGTDVTLNAYAVAEHILIEVKDHCGGLSAADVDKCDE
;
A
#
# COMPACT_ATOMS: atom_id res chain seq x y z
N MET A 1 -14.74 -44.87 15.72
CA MET A 1 -14.14 -43.65 16.31
C MET A 1 -14.48 -42.43 15.46
N MET A 2 -14.48 -41.21 16.01
CA MET A 2 -14.82 -39.97 15.27
C MET A 2 -13.96 -39.80 14.01
N HIS A 3 -12.64 -40.06 14.08
CA HIS A 3 -11.76 -39.91 12.91
C HIS A 3 -12.15 -40.85 11.74
N GLU A 4 -12.61 -42.07 12.03
CA GLU A 4 -13.10 -43.02 11.01
C GLU A 4 -14.43 -42.55 10.44
N PHE A 5 -15.33 -42.07 11.31
CA PHE A 5 -16.61 -41.51 10.91
C PHE A 5 -16.44 -40.32 9.94
N LEU A 6 -15.57 -39.37 10.30
CA LEU A 6 -15.26 -38.21 9.46
C LEU A 6 -14.58 -38.64 8.15
N SER A 7 -13.68 -39.61 8.18
CA SER A 7 -13.02 -40.12 6.97
C SER A 7 -14.02 -40.78 6.02
N ASN A 8 -14.95 -41.58 6.55
CA ASN A 8 -15.93 -42.32 5.75
C ASN A 8 -17.04 -41.44 5.17
N ASN A 9 -17.30 -40.28 5.79
CA ASN A 9 -18.37 -39.37 5.40
C ASN A 9 -17.85 -38.02 4.89
N ARG A 10 -16.56 -37.94 4.54
CA ARG A 10 -15.89 -36.69 4.17
C ARG A 10 -16.62 -35.90 3.09
N ASP A 11 -16.99 -36.56 1.99
CA ASP A 11 -17.63 -35.89 0.85
C ASP A 11 -19.06 -35.44 1.15
N ASP A 12 -19.81 -36.20 1.97
CA ASP A 12 -21.16 -35.81 2.43
C ASP A 12 -21.07 -34.58 3.34
N LEU A 13 -20.12 -34.55 4.27
CA LEU A 13 -19.88 -33.40 5.15
C LEU A 13 -19.52 -32.14 4.36
N ILE A 14 -18.66 -32.24 3.35
CA ILE A 14 -18.27 -31.12 2.49
C ILE A 14 -19.49 -30.59 1.73
N GLU A 15 -20.30 -31.46 1.13
CA GLU A 15 -21.48 -31.01 0.37
C GLU A 15 -22.55 -30.40 1.28
N ARG A 16 -22.76 -30.95 2.49
CA ARG A 16 -23.67 -30.36 3.49
C ARG A 16 -23.25 -28.95 3.90
N CYS A 17 -21.96 -28.74 4.15
CA CYS A 17 -21.44 -27.40 4.46
C CYS A 17 -21.67 -26.46 3.27
N ARG A 18 -21.35 -26.92 2.05
CA ARG A 18 -21.54 -26.14 0.82
C ARG A 18 -22.99 -25.68 0.64
N LEU A 19 -23.96 -26.58 0.90
CA LEU A 19 -25.39 -26.26 0.84
C LEU A 19 -25.80 -25.24 1.91
N LYS A 20 -25.33 -25.38 3.16
CA LYS A 20 -25.61 -24.44 4.25
C LYS A 20 -25.08 -23.03 3.93
N VAL A 21 -23.86 -22.93 3.39
CA VAL A 21 -23.26 -21.65 2.97
C VAL A 21 -24.02 -21.04 1.79
N ALA A 22 -24.38 -21.84 0.78
CA ALA A 22 -25.13 -21.37 -0.38
C ALA A 22 -26.51 -20.78 -0.01
N HIS A 23 -27.17 -21.31 1.03
CA HIS A 23 -28.43 -20.76 1.53
C HIS A 23 -28.27 -19.38 2.20
N ARG A 24 -27.09 -19.06 2.72
CA ARG A 24 -26.80 -17.77 3.42
C ARG A 24 -26.10 -16.75 2.53
N ALA A 25 -25.41 -17.20 1.49
CA ALA A 25 -24.68 -16.35 0.55
C ALA A 25 -25.66 -15.48 -0.25
N THR A 26 -25.96 -14.30 0.30
CA THR A 26 -26.81 -13.28 -0.35
C THR A 26 -26.08 -12.57 -1.50
N ARG A 27 -24.79 -12.87 -1.72
CA ARG A 27 -23.96 -12.27 -2.77
C ARG A 27 -23.00 -13.30 -3.37
N GLY A 28 -23.20 -13.60 -4.65
CA GLY A 28 -22.19 -13.68 -5.72
C GLY A 28 -21.01 -14.66 -5.66
N ALA A 29 -20.64 -15.22 -4.51
CA ALA A 29 -19.57 -16.20 -4.44
C ALA A 29 -20.06 -17.53 -5.03
N THR A 30 -19.40 -17.98 -6.10
CA THR A 30 -19.69 -19.29 -6.69
C THR A 30 -19.28 -20.38 -5.72
N ALA A 31 -20.04 -21.48 -5.65
CA ALA A 31 -19.74 -22.62 -4.79
C ALA A 31 -18.35 -23.26 -5.05
N GLN A 32 -17.70 -22.90 -6.16
CA GLN A 32 -16.34 -23.28 -6.53
C GLN A 32 -15.26 -22.38 -5.87
N GLN A 33 -15.59 -21.14 -5.52
CA GLN A 33 -14.71 -20.23 -4.77
C GLN A 33 -14.62 -20.60 -3.27
N LEU A 34 -15.56 -21.41 -2.78
CA LEU A 34 -15.65 -21.91 -1.40
C LEU A 34 -14.92 -23.26 -1.18
N GLN A 35 -14.24 -23.80 -2.21
CA GLN A 35 -13.79 -25.20 -2.22
C GLN A 35 -12.59 -25.54 -1.32
N ASN A 36 -11.86 -24.57 -0.78
CA ASN A 36 -10.52 -24.87 -0.26
C ASN A 36 -10.43 -24.94 1.27
N GLY A 37 -11.22 -24.16 2.01
CA GLY A 37 -11.08 -24.07 3.47
C GLY A 37 -11.63 -25.28 4.23
N VAL A 38 -12.92 -25.57 4.06
CA VAL A 38 -13.61 -26.64 4.80
C VAL A 38 -13.00 -28.03 4.55
N PRO A 39 -12.70 -28.45 3.29
CA PRO A 39 -12.09 -29.76 3.06
C PRO A 39 -10.71 -29.91 3.70
N LEU A 40 -9.89 -28.85 3.64
CA LEU A 40 -8.55 -28.86 4.24
C LEU A 40 -8.64 -28.94 5.77
N PHE A 41 -9.54 -28.17 6.38
CA PHE A 41 -9.77 -28.23 7.83
C PHE A 41 -10.25 -29.62 8.27
N LEU A 42 -11.16 -30.24 7.51
CA LEU A 42 -11.62 -31.61 7.76
C LEU A 42 -10.46 -32.61 7.75
N ASP A 43 -9.54 -32.50 6.79
CA ASP A 43 -8.37 -33.37 6.71
C ASP A 43 -7.43 -33.18 7.91
N GLN A 44 -7.22 -31.93 8.33
CA GLN A 44 -6.42 -31.59 9.52
C GLN A 44 -7.07 -32.09 10.81
N LEU A 45 -8.39 -31.99 10.93
CA LEU A 45 -9.17 -32.51 12.06
C LEU A 45 -9.06 -34.04 12.14
N ILE A 46 -9.26 -34.74 11.03
CA ILE A 46 -9.11 -36.20 10.95
C ILE A 46 -7.71 -36.62 11.40
N LEU A 47 -6.68 -35.92 10.91
CA LEU A 47 -5.29 -36.20 11.29
C LEU A 47 -5.04 -35.94 12.78
N THR A 48 -5.57 -34.84 13.31
CA THR A 48 -5.47 -34.49 14.75
C THR A 48 -6.09 -35.58 15.62
N LEU A 49 -7.33 -35.98 15.32
CA LEU A 49 -8.04 -37.04 16.05
C LEU A 49 -7.33 -38.40 15.96
N ARG A 50 -6.68 -38.70 14.83
CA ARG A 50 -5.90 -39.93 14.67
C ARG A 50 -4.64 -39.91 15.54
N ILE A 51 -3.91 -38.80 15.58
CA ILE A 51 -2.68 -38.67 16.39
C ILE A 51 -3.00 -38.76 17.88
N GLU A 52 -4.13 -38.21 18.32
CA GLU A 52 -4.53 -38.29 19.73
C GLU A 52 -4.86 -39.70 20.21
N GLN A 53 -5.05 -40.65 19.30
CA GLN A 53 -5.23 -42.07 19.63
C GLN A 53 -3.90 -42.85 19.67
N THR A 54 -2.78 -42.19 19.37
CA THR A 54 -1.45 -42.78 19.42
C THR A 54 -0.84 -42.68 20.81
N LYS A 55 0.38 -43.21 20.97
CA LYS A 55 1.14 -43.13 22.23
C LYS A 55 1.62 -41.71 22.58
N GLU A 56 1.58 -40.78 21.61
CA GLU A 56 2.08 -39.41 21.74
C GLU A 56 1.00 -38.38 21.35
N PRO A 57 -0.10 -38.28 22.10
CA PRO A 57 -1.25 -37.43 21.75
C PRO A 57 -0.91 -35.93 21.68
N MET A 58 0.16 -35.51 22.36
CA MET A 58 0.63 -34.12 22.40
C MET A 58 1.15 -33.62 21.05
N GLU A 59 1.59 -34.52 20.16
CA GLU A 59 2.07 -34.17 18.82
C GLU A 59 0.97 -33.57 17.93
N SER A 60 -0.30 -33.89 18.23
CA SER A 60 -1.47 -33.33 17.54
C SER A 60 -1.55 -31.80 17.65
N ARG A 61 -0.94 -31.22 18.69
CA ARG A 61 -0.92 -29.76 18.92
C ARG A 61 -0.11 -29.00 17.88
N LYS A 62 0.83 -29.65 17.17
CA LYS A 62 1.51 -29.04 16.01
C LYS A 62 0.52 -28.77 14.86
N ILE A 63 -0.57 -29.53 14.79
CA ILE A 63 -1.61 -29.39 13.77
C ILE A 63 -2.72 -28.48 14.29
N SER A 64 -3.28 -28.79 15.47
CA SER A 64 -4.46 -28.07 15.98
C SER A 64 -4.17 -26.82 16.76
N GLY A 65 -2.95 -26.65 17.28
CA GLY A 65 -2.65 -25.68 18.34
C GLY A 65 -3.11 -26.14 19.73
N PRO A 66 -2.70 -25.42 20.80
CA PRO A 66 -3.15 -25.67 22.17
C PRO A 66 -4.57 -25.16 22.42
N SER A 67 -5.24 -25.62 23.49
CA SER A 67 -6.60 -25.19 23.86
C SER A 67 -6.69 -23.81 24.54
N GLY A 68 -5.56 -23.17 24.82
CA GLY A 68 -5.49 -21.95 25.64
C GLY A 68 -5.51 -20.64 24.86
N GLY A 69 -5.63 -20.68 23.53
CA GLY A 69 -5.53 -19.48 22.69
C GLY A 69 -4.15 -18.80 22.73
N GLU A 70 -3.13 -19.46 23.27
CA GLU A 70 -1.75 -18.99 23.17
C GLU A 70 -1.33 -19.00 21.70
N ALA A 71 -0.74 -17.89 21.25
CA ALA A 71 -0.21 -17.75 19.90
C ALA A 71 0.81 -18.86 19.63
N SER A 72 0.41 -19.85 18.84
CA SER A 72 1.21 -21.02 18.50
C SER A 72 1.06 -21.29 17.01
N PHE A 73 2.19 -21.40 16.32
CA PHE A 73 2.18 -21.77 14.90
C PHE A 73 1.66 -23.19 14.75
N SER A 74 0.40 -23.30 14.30
CA SER A 74 -0.26 -24.56 14.01
C SER A 74 -0.65 -24.64 12.53
N ALA A 75 -0.76 -25.86 12.01
CA ALA A 75 -1.18 -26.07 10.63
C ALA A 75 -2.60 -25.54 10.40
N ILE A 76 -3.53 -25.82 11.33
CA ILE A 76 -4.91 -25.33 11.31
C ILE A 76 -4.93 -23.80 11.30
N GLY A 77 -4.20 -23.17 12.20
CA GLY A 77 -4.17 -21.71 12.29
C GLY A 77 -3.65 -21.05 11.01
N THR A 78 -2.59 -21.62 10.43
CA THR A 78 -2.03 -21.12 9.16
C THR A 78 -3.04 -21.21 8.01
N SER A 79 -3.68 -22.36 7.83
CA SER A 79 -4.68 -22.53 6.77
C SER A 79 -5.96 -21.73 7.04
N ALA A 80 -6.35 -21.58 8.30
CA ALA A 80 -7.54 -20.83 8.68
C ALA A 80 -7.35 -19.32 8.45
N ALA A 81 -6.16 -18.79 8.76
CA ALA A 81 -5.79 -17.42 8.42
C ALA A 81 -5.87 -17.16 6.90
N GLN A 82 -5.27 -18.05 6.09
CA GLN A 82 -5.35 -17.98 4.63
C GLN A 82 -6.80 -18.03 4.12
N HIS A 83 -7.63 -18.87 4.73
CA HIS A 83 -9.04 -18.97 4.38
C HIS A 83 -9.80 -17.68 4.75
N GLY A 84 -9.55 -17.10 5.93
CA GLY A 84 -10.11 -15.81 6.34
C GLY A 84 -9.76 -14.70 5.35
N GLN A 85 -8.52 -14.65 4.85
CA GLN A 85 -8.11 -13.71 3.79
C GLN A 85 -8.91 -13.94 2.50
N GLN A 86 -9.05 -15.18 2.04
CA GLN A 86 -9.82 -15.50 0.83
C GLN A 86 -11.30 -15.09 0.95
N LEU A 87 -11.92 -15.34 2.10
CA LEU A 87 -13.31 -14.94 2.34
C LEU A 87 -13.48 -13.41 2.29
N LEU A 88 -12.50 -12.65 2.79
CA LEU A 88 -12.51 -11.19 2.66
C LEU A 88 -12.46 -10.75 1.18
N GLU A 89 -11.61 -11.37 0.36
CA GLU A 89 -11.51 -11.08 -1.08
C GLU A 89 -12.81 -11.38 -1.82
N LEU A 90 -13.54 -12.41 -1.38
CA LEU A 90 -14.85 -12.78 -1.90
C LEU A 90 -16.00 -11.90 -1.37
N GLY A 91 -15.70 -10.94 -0.48
CA GLY A 91 -16.67 -9.97 0.04
C GLY A 91 -17.56 -10.48 1.15
N PHE A 92 -17.14 -11.52 1.88
CA PHE A 92 -17.84 -12.03 3.05
C PHE A 92 -17.77 -11.04 4.22
N SER A 93 -18.68 -11.20 5.18
CA SER A 93 -18.62 -10.52 6.48
C SER A 93 -17.93 -11.39 7.53
N VAL A 94 -17.44 -10.77 8.61
CA VAL A 94 -16.86 -11.50 9.76
C VAL A 94 -17.84 -12.53 10.32
N ASP A 95 -19.12 -12.17 10.40
CA ASP A 95 -20.20 -13.04 10.86
C ASP A 95 -20.30 -14.32 10.00
N GLN A 96 -20.19 -14.17 8.67
CA GLN A 96 -20.21 -15.31 7.77
C GLN A 96 -18.97 -16.20 7.91
N VAL A 97 -17.80 -15.64 8.22
CA VAL A 97 -16.57 -16.44 8.49
C VAL A 97 -16.76 -17.34 9.71
N VAL A 98 -17.32 -16.80 10.80
CA VAL A 98 -17.61 -17.58 12.02
C VAL A 98 -18.63 -18.69 11.72
N HIS A 99 -19.67 -18.35 10.97
CA HIS A 99 -20.72 -19.28 10.60
C HIS A 99 -20.25 -20.41 9.67
N ASP A 100 -19.23 -20.19 8.86
CA ASP A 100 -18.67 -21.21 7.95
C ASP A 100 -18.07 -22.40 8.73
N TYR A 101 -17.28 -22.11 9.77
CA TYR A 101 -16.78 -23.16 10.69
C TYR A 101 -17.90 -23.72 11.58
N GLY A 102 -18.88 -22.90 11.96
CA GLY A 102 -20.06 -23.34 12.71
C GLY A 102 -20.91 -24.36 11.93
N ASP A 103 -21.06 -24.18 10.62
CA ASP A 103 -21.81 -25.07 9.74
C ASP A 103 -21.17 -26.45 9.64
N LEU A 104 -19.84 -26.52 9.72
CA LEU A 104 -19.12 -27.78 9.78
C LEU A 104 -19.41 -28.55 11.07
N CYS A 105 -19.39 -27.86 12.22
CA CYS A 105 -19.73 -28.50 13.50
C CYS A 105 -21.16 -29.06 13.45
N GLN A 106 -22.12 -28.27 12.96
CA GLN A 106 -23.49 -28.70 12.78
C GLN A 106 -23.60 -29.89 11.82
N ALA A 107 -22.93 -29.85 10.67
CA ALA A 107 -22.96 -30.94 9.70
C ALA A 107 -22.43 -32.25 10.29
N ILE A 108 -21.36 -32.17 11.08
CA ILE A 108 -20.79 -33.33 11.79
C ILE A 108 -21.78 -33.89 12.81
N THR A 109 -22.40 -33.03 13.64
CA THR A 109 -23.35 -33.48 14.67
C THR A 109 -24.67 -33.99 14.09
N ASP A 110 -25.19 -33.34 13.05
CA ASP A 110 -26.41 -33.74 12.34
C ASP A 110 -26.21 -35.12 11.72
N LEU A 111 -25.09 -35.33 11.01
CA LEU A 111 -24.80 -36.61 10.38
C LEU A 111 -24.53 -37.72 11.41
N ALA A 112 -23.87 -37.40 12.52
CA ALA A 112 -23.63 -38.36 13.60
C ALA A 112 -24.94 -38.85 14.23
N TYR A 113 -25.90 -37.93 14.41
CA TYR A 113 -27.24 -38.26 14.88
C TYR A 113 -28.01 -39.12 13.88
N GLU A 114 -28.00 -38.75 12.60
CA GLU A 114 -28.66 -39.52 11.52
C GLU A 114 -28.13 -40.95 11.38
N ARG A 115 -26.84 -41.17 11.70
CA ARG A 115 -26.17 -42.46 11.57
C ARG A 115 -26.09 -43.25 12.88
N ASP A 116 -26.72 -42.76 13.94
CA ASP A 116 -26.67 -43.34 15.29
C ASP A 116 -25.21 -43.64 15.74
N ALA A 117 -24.33 -42.66 15.49
CA ALA A 117 -22.89 -42.76 15.72
C ALA A 117 -22.47 -41.84 16.88
N PRO A 118 -22.61 -42.26 18.15
CA PRO A 118 -22.25 -41.43 19.28
C PRO A 118 -20.73 -41.22 19.35
N PHE A 119 -20.31 -39.96 19.55
CA PHE A 119 -18.91 -39.59 19.77
C PHE A 119 -18.55 -39.59 21.25
N GLN A 120 -17.29 -39.92 21.56
CA GLN A 120 -16.77 -39.79 22.92
C GLN A 120 -16.56 -38.33 23.29
N ILE A 121 -16.63 -38.02 24.60
CA ILE A 121 -16.46 -36.65 25.12
C ILE A 121 -15.09 -36.08 24.71
N ASP A 122 -14.03 -36.88 24.77
CA ASP A 122 -12.69 -36.41 24.43
C ASP A 122 -12.53 -36.15 22.92
N GLU A 123 -13.16 -36.94 22.06
CA GLU A 123 -13.18 -36.69 20.61
C GLU A 123 -13.91 -35.36 20.29
N PHE A 124 -15.01 -35.09 20.99
CA PHE A 124 -15.76 -33.84 20.83
C PHE A 124 -14.99 -32.63 21.38
N ARG A 125 -14.22 -32.80 22.47
CA ARG A 125 -13.31 -31.75 22.97
C ARG A 125 -12.23 -31.38 21.95
N THR A 126 -11.69 -32.37 21.23
CA THR A 126 -10.70 -32.15 20.18
C THR A 126 -11.30 -31.44 18.97
N LEU A 127 -12.52 -31.82 18.57
CA LEU A 127 -13.26 -31.09 17.54
C LEU A 127 -13.42 -29.61 17.90
N ASN A 128 -13.92 -29.30 19.09
CA ASN A 128 -14.10 -27.91 19.52
C ASN A 128 -12.77 -27.15 19.60
N ARG A 129 -11.71 -27.77 20.12
CA ARG A 129 -10.38 -27.15 20.12
C ARG A 129 -9.91 -26.77 18.71
N CYS A 130 -10.08 -27.66 17.74
CA CYS A 130 -9.69 -27.38 16.35
C CYS A 130 -10.53 -26.24 15.76
N LEU A 131 -11.85 -26.25 15.99
CA LEU A 131 -12.76 -25.21 15.52
C LEU A 131 -12.47 -23.85 16.15
N ASP A 132 -12.28 -23.80 17.47
CA ASP A 132 -12.00 -22.55 18.19
C ASP A 132 -10.72 -21.89 17.68
N ASN A 133 -9.65 -22.68 17.49
CA ASN A 133 -8.39 -22.17 16.95
C ASN A 133 -8.55 -21.72 15.48
N ALA A 134 -9.24 -22.50 14.65
CA ALA A 134 -9.50 -22.11 13.26
C ALA A 134 -10.32 -20.81 13.16
N ILE A 135 -11.37 -20.67 13.97
CA ILE A 135 -12.21 -19.47 14.00
C ILE A 135 -11.38 -18.27 14.47
N ALA A 136 -10.61 -18.42 15.54
CA ALA A 136 -9.78 -17.36 16.08
C ALA A 136 -8.77 -16.85 15.05
N ASP A 137 -8.02 -17.75 14.40
CA ASP A 137 -7.01 -17.39 13.41
C ASP A 137 -7.64 -16.81 12.12
N ALA A 138 -8.75 -17.39 11.65
CA ALA A 138 -9.46 -16.87 10.47
C ALA A 138 -10.03 -15.48 10.70
N VAL A 139 -10.69 -15.24 11.85
CA VAL A 139 -11.29 -13.94 12.18
C VAL A 139 -10.22 -12.89 12.44
N THR A 140 -9.12 -13.27 13.09
CA THR A 140 -7.99 -12.37 13.35
C THR A 140 -7.39 -11.89 12.04
N GLU A 141 -7.05 -12.81 11.13
CA GLU A 141 -6.48 -12.45 9.83
C GLU A 141 -7.48 -11.67 8.97
N PHE A 142 -8.75 -12.10 8.92
CA PHE A 142 -9.81 -11.37 8.21
C PHE A 142 -9.91 -9.92 8.69
N SER A 143 -9.96 -9.71 10.01
CA SER A 143 -10.12 -8.39 10.61
C SER A 143 -8.90 -7.52 10.36
N TYR A 144 -7.70 -8.09 10.52
CA TYR A 144 -6.44 -7.42 10.23
C TYR A 144 -6.37 -6.94 8.78
N GLN A 145 -6.69 -7.82 7.82
CA GLN A 145 -6.67 -7.48 6.40
C GLN A 145 -7.74 -6.46 6.00
N ARG A 146 -8.95 -6.57 6.59
CA ARG A 146 -10.02 -5.60 6.37
C ARG A 146 -9.62 -4.21 6.86
N ASP A 147 -9.09 -4.12 8.07
CA ASP A 147 -8.73 -2.86 8.69
C ASP A 147 -7.52 -2.22 7.97
N SER A 148 -6.55 -3.03 7.53
CA SER A 148 -5.44 -2.60 6.67
C SER A 148 -5.93 -2.07 5.30
N THR A 149 -6.87 -2.77 4.66
CA THR A 149 -7.45 -2.34 3.38
C THR A 149 -8.27 -1.05 3.55
N ALA A 150 -9.02 -0.92 4.64
CA ALA A 150 -9.79 0.29 4.95
C ALA A 150 -8.87 1.48 5.23
N ALA A 151 -7.80 1.29 6.01
CA ALA A 151 -6.80 2.31 6.28
C ALA A 151 -6.13 2.79 4.99
N GLY A 152 -5.73 1.88 4.11
CA GLY A 152 -5.12 2.22 2.81
C GLY A 152 -6.08 3.00 1.88
N LYS A 153 -7.37 2.62 1.82
CA LYS A 153 -8.37 3.35 1.04
C LYS A 153 -8.62 4.76 1.58
N ASN A 154 -8.69 4.90 2.90
CA ASN A 154 -8.87 6.21 3.54
C ASN A 154 -7.67 7.13 3.28
N ALA A 155 -6.45 6.62 3.41
CA ALA A 155 -5.24 7.39 3.11
C ALA A 155 -5.20 7.86 1.65
N ALA A 156 -5.51 6.98 0.69
CA ALA A 156 -5.58 7.33 -0.72
C ALA A 156 -6.63 8.41 -1.01
N GLN A 157 -7.82 8.32 -0.41
CA GLN A 157 -8.88 9.31 -0.61
C GLN A 157 -8.53 10.67 0.01
N VAL A 158 -7.88 10.68 1.18
CA VAL A 158 -7.40 11.91 1.81
C VAL A 158 -6.31 12.56 0.95
N ASN A 159 -5.37 11.78 0.41
CA ASN A 159 -4.33 12.27 -0.49
C ASN A 159 -4.90 12.86 -1.78
N GLU A 160 -5.88 12.20 -2.39
CA GLU A 160 -6.55 12.70 -3.60
C GLU A 160 -7.23 14.05 -3.33
N LYS A 161 -7.99 14.15 -2.24
CA LYS A 161 -8.65 15.40 -1.83
C LYS A 161 -7.64 16.53 -1.56
N LEU A 162 -6.52 16.21 -0.91
CA LEU A 162 -5.49 17.21 -0.66
C LEU A 162 -4.83 17.66 -1.97
N GLY A 163 -4.61 16.76 -2.92
CA GLY A 163 -4.10 17.10 -4.25
C GLY A 163 -4.96 18.16 -4.96
N PHE A 164 -6.29 17.99 -4.95
CA PHE A 164 -7.22 19.00 -5.48
C PHE A 164 -7.15 20.33 -4.71
N PHE A 165 -7.11 20.27 -3.38
CA PHE A 165 -7.02 21.47 -2.54
C PHE A 165 -5.74 22.27 -2.80
N VAL A 166 -4.59 21.61 -2.90
CA VAL A 166 -3.30 22.24 -3.21
C VAL A 166 -3.30 22.86 -4.60
N HIS A 167 -3.87 22.17 -5.59
CA HIS A 167 -4.00 22.72 -6.93
C HIS A 167 -4.81 24.03 -6.94
N ASP A 168 -5.92 24.08 -6.20
CA ASP A 168 -6.75 25.28 -6.10
C ASP A 168 -6.03 26.41 -5.36
N LEU A 169 -5.29 26.10 -4.29
CA LEU A 169 -4.44 27.07 -3.60
C LEU A 169 -3.36 27.65 -4.54
N ARG A 170 -2.68 26.79 -5.31
CA ARG A 170 -1.67 27.21 -6.29
C ARG A 170 -2.30 28.12 -7.35
N ASN A 171 -3.51 27.83 -7.80
CA ASN A 171 -4.23 28.66 -8.77
C ASN A 171 -4.64 30.03 -8.21
N VAL A 172 -5.09 30.10 -6.96
CA VAL A 172 -5.41 31.38 -6.30
C VAL A 172 -4.12 32.18 -6.07
N LEU A 173 -3.04 31.54 -5.62
CA LEU A 173 -1.76 32.17 -5.41
C LEU A 173 -1.15 32.70 -6.71
N GLN A 174 -1.16 31.90 -7.78
CA GLN A 174 -0.68 32.32 -9.09
C GLN A 174 -1.44 33.54 -9.62
N ARG A 175 -2.77 33.60 -9.42
CA ARG A 175 -3.57 34.78 -9.78
C ARG A 175 -3.21 36.00 -8.94
N ALA A 176 -2.97 35.83 -7.64
CA ALA A 176 -2.52 36.90 -6.76
C ALA A 176 -1.13 37.43 -7.17
N SER A 177 -0.17 36.54 -7.46
CA SER A 177 1.16 36.92 -7.93
C SER A 177 1.11 37.66 -9.27
N LEU A 178 0.31 37.19 -10.23
CA LEU A 178 0.14 37.87 -11.52
C LEU A 178 -0.48 39.27 -11.38
N ALA A 179 -1.50 39.43 -10.52
CA ALA A 179 -2.11 40.72 -10.25
C ALA A 179 -1.12 41.69 -9.56
N PHE A 180 -0.29 41.17 -8.66
CA PHE A 180 0.75 41.92 -7.99
C PHE A 180 1.84 42.39 -8.97
N GLU A 181 2.34 41.51 -9.84
CA GLU A 181 3.30 41.85 -10.90
C GLU A 181 2.73 42.86 -11.90
N ALA A 182 1.47 42.69 -12.31
CA ALA A 182 0.80 43.65 -13.20
C ALA A 182 0.63 45.03 -12.54
N GLY A 183 0.37 45.07 -11.22
CA GLY A 183 0.31 46.31 -10.44
C GLY A 183 1.66 47.05 -10.38
N LYS A 184 2.76 46.30 -10.25
CA LYS A 184 4.14 46.81 -10.25
C LYS A 184 4.57 47.33 -11.62
N ALA A 185 4.14 46.67 -12.71
CA ALA A 185 4.41 47.08 -14.09
C ALA A 185 3.51 48.24 -14.55
N GLY A 186 2.30 48.36 -14.00
CA GLY A 186 1.41 49.48 -14.23
C GLY A 186 1.84 50.71 -13.43
N ASN A 187 1.91 51.87 -14.07
CA ASN A 187 2.13 53.18 -13.42
C ASN A 187 0.95 53.60 -12.52
N LEU A 188 0.54 52.75 -11.59
CA LEU A 188 -0.30 53.14 -10.47
C LEU A 188 0.56 54.06 -9.59
N ASN A 189 0.02 55.20 -9.14
CA ASN A 189 0.68 56.20 -8.28
C ASN A 189 0.99 55.68 -6.85
N LEU A 190 1.33 54.39 -6.71
CA LEU A 190 1.72 53.72 -5.50
C LEU A 190 3.25 53.59 -5.48
N ASN A 191 3.84 53.73 -4.30
CA ASN A 191 5.29 53.65 -4.13
C ASN A 191 5.73 52.17 -4.12
N TRP A 192 5.85 51.57 -5.30
CA TRP A 192 6.18 50.14 -5.50
C TRP A 192 7.60 49.75 -5.08
N SER A 193 8.45 50.71 -4.72
CA SER A 193 9.79 50.47 -4.16
C SER A 193 9.82 50.42 -2.62
N GLY A 194 8.65 50.42 -1.97
CA GLY A 194 8.55 50.42 -0.52
C GLY A 194 8.84 49.06 0.13
N ALA A 195 9.33 49.08 1.37
CA ALA A 195 9.61 47.87 2.16
C ALA A 195 8.40 46.92 2.26
N THR A 196 7.18 47.45 2.29
CA THR A 196 5.93 46.66 2.33
C THR A 196 5.72 45.82 1.08
N VAL A 197 6.05 46.35 -0.10
CA VAL A 197 5.93 45.65 -1.38
C VAL A 197 6.96 44.51 -1.45
N ALA A 198 8.19 44.77 -1.03
CA ALA A 198 9.24 43.75 -0.95
C ALA A 198 8.96 42.63 0.08
N VAL A 199 8.20 42.92 1.14
CA VAL A 199 7.72 41.89 2.08
C VAL A 199 6.61 41.05 1.44
N LEU A 200 5.65 41.69 0.77
CA LEU A 200 4.55 40.97 0.10
C LEU A 200 5.07 40.06 -1.03
N GLU A 201 6.03 40.54 -1.83
CA GLU A 201 6.70 39.78 -2.89
C GLU A 201 7.37 38.51 -2.33
N ARG A 202 8.18 38.64 -1.27
CA ARG A 202 8.80 37.49 -0.60
C ARG A 202 7.78 36.51 -0.01
N SER A 203 6.68 37.02 0.55
CA SER A 203 5.62 36.20 1.11
C SER A 203 4.88 35.39 0.05
N LEU A 204 4.62 35.96 -1.14
CA LEU A 204 3.91 35.28 -2.23
C LEU A 204 4.81 34.29 -2.97
N ASP A 205 5.99 34.72 -3.43
CA ASP A 205 6.86 33.92 -4.30
C ASP A 205 7.72 32.90 -3.54
N GLY A 206 8.17 33.26 -2.33
CA GLY A 206 9.08 32.43 -1.54
C GLY A 206 8.42 31.73 -0.35
N GLY A 207 7.49 32.40 0.34
CA GLY A 207 6.86 31.87 1.55
C GLY A 207 5.71 30.91 1.26
N LEU A 208 4.60 31.46 0.76
CA LEU A 208 3.36 30.71 0.58
C LEU A 208 3.49 29.61 -0.47
N ARG A 209 4.17 29.91 -1.59
CA ARG A 209 4.39 28.94 -2.66
C ARG A 209 5.18 27.73 -2.17
N LYS A 210 6.28 27.98 -1.45
CA LYS A 210 7.11 26.93 -0.86
C LYS A 210 6.34 26.11 0.18
N LEU A 211 5.62 26.75 1.10
CA LEU A 211 4.83 26.05 2.11
C LEU A 211 3.75 25.15 1.49
N ILE A 212 3.10 25.58 0.41
CA ILE A 212 2.12 24.77 -0.32
C ILE A 212 2.79 23.58 -0.99
N ASP A 213 3.95 23.77 -1.60
CA ASP A 213 4.70 22.73 -2.30
C ASP A 213 5.26 21.69 -1.32
N ASP A 214 5.83 22.14 -0.19
CA ASP A 214 6.37 21.29 0.88
C ASP A 214 5.26 20.48 1.56
N SER A 215 4.11 21.11 1.86
CA SER A 215 2.95 20.44 2.48
C SER A 215 2.39 19.31 1.58
N LEU A 216 2.48 19.47 0.26
CA LEU A 216 2.08 18.44 -0.69
C LEU A 216 3.09 17.28 -0.72
N ALA A 217 4.38 17.60 -0.64
CA ALA A 217 5.44 16.59 -0.59
C ALA A 217 5.32 15.73 0.68
N GLU A 218 5.15 16.35 1.84
CA GLU A 218 4.98 15.66 3.13
C GLU A 218 3.77 14.71 3.13
N VAL A 219 2.62 15.14 2.60
CA VAL A 219 1.41 14.30 2.60
C VAL A 219 1.51 13.15 1.59
N ARG A 220 2.20 13.36 0.47
CA ARG A 220 2.51 12.28 -0.48
C ARG A 220 3.43 11.22 0.14
N LEU A 221 4.38 11.63 0.97
CA LEU A 221 5.29 10.74 1.70
C LEU A 221 4.58 10.02 2.87
N ALA A 222 3.72 10.71 3.61
CA ALA A 222 3.01 10.16 4.78
C ALA A 222 1.84 9.22 4.43
N GLY A 223 1.19 9.39 3.27
CA GLY A 223 -0.06 8.71 2.94
C GLY A 223 0.04 7.31 2.29
N GLY A 224 1.20 6.66 2.36
CA GLY A 224 1.27 5.19 2.39
C GLY A 224 0.51 4.41 1.30
N ARG A 225 0.85 4.64 0.03
CA ARG A 225 1.01 3.59 -1.00
C ARG A 225 1.73 4.26 -2.16
N GLU A 226 3.05 4.16 -2.18
CA GLU A 226 3.80 4.46 -3.39
C GLU A 226 3.14 3.67 -4.52
N ARG A 227 2.69 4.39 -5.55
CA ARG A 227 2.32 3.74 -6.81
C ARG A 227 3.47 2.79 -7.16
N PRO A 228 3.20 1.50 -7.40
CA PRO A 228 4.27 0.55 -7.66
C PRO A 228 5.15 1.13 -8.77
N PRO A 229 6.49 1.09 -8.59
CA PRO A 229 7.39 1.78 -9.50
C PRO A 229 7.22 1.23 -10.92
N ASP A 230 6.93 2.13 -11.85
CA ASP A 230 6.75 1.84 -13.27
C ASP A 230 8.12 1.70 -13.93
N VAL A 231 8.21 0.86 -14.96
CA VAL A 231 9.40 0.75 -15.81
C VAL A 231 9.20 1.66 -17.03
N PHE A 232 10.06 2.64 -17.20
CA PHE A 232 9.98 3.60 -18.31
C PHE A 232 11.36 3.94 -18.89
N SER A 233 11.35 4.41 -20.14
CA SER A 233 12.54 4.86 -20.87
C SER A 233 13.18 6.08 -20.20
N LEU A 234 14.48 5.98 -19.89
CA LEU A 234 15.23 7.08 -19.29
C LEU A 234 15.39 8.24 -20.28
N ALA A 235 15.61 7.95 -21.56
CA ALA A 235 15.79 8.96 -22.60
C ALA A 235 14.52 9.80 -22.79
N ASP A 236 13.35 9.15 -22.83
CA ASP A 236 12.07 9.86 -22.97
C ASP A 236 11.77 10.72 -21.74
N PHE A 237 12.06 10.20 -20.54
CA PHE A 237 11.89 10.94 -19.29
C PHE A 237 12.77 12.19 -19.22
N ILE A 238 14.06 12.06 -19.55
CA ILE A 238 15.00 13.19 -19.57
C ILE A 238 14.63 14.21 -20.65
N GLY A 239 14.16 13.76 -21.81
CA GLY A 239 13.65 14.65 -22.86
C GLY A 239 12.42 15.46 -22.43
N GLU A 240 11.52 14.89 -21.63
CA GLU A 240 10.37 15.61 -21.07
C GLU A 240 10.81 16.69 -20.06
N ILE A 241 11.76 16.36 -19.18
CA ILE A 241 12.37 17.30 -18.24
C ILE A 241 13.03 18.46 -18.99
N GLU A 242 13.75 18.16 -20.07
CA GLU A 242 14.40 19.17 -20.90
C GLU A 242 13.39 20.18 -21.44
N GLN A 243 12.26 19.70 -21.97
CA GLN A 243 11.20 20.54 -22.50
C GLN A 243 10.54 21.39 -21.41
N SER A 244 10.24 20.80 -20.24
CA SER A 244 9.62 21.50 -19.10
C SER A 244 10.50 22.67 -18.61
N VAL A 245 11.81 22.43 -18.54
CA VAL A 245 12.75 23.31 -17.83
C VAL A 245 13.40 24.35 -18.74
N SER A 246 13.50 24.09 -20.05
CA SER A 246 14.09 25.01 -21.03
C SER A 246 13.47 26.42 -21.01
N LEU A 247 12.17 26.52 -20.75
CA LEU A 247 11.48 27.82 -20.65
C LEU A 247 11.93 28.62 -19.42
N ARG A 248 12.15 27.95 -18.28
CA ARG A 248 12.65 28.58 -17.05
C ARG A 248 14.11 28.99 -17.16
N ALA A 249 14.95 28.17 -17.80
CA ALA A 249 16.36 28.48 -18.02
C ALA A 249 16.52 29.80 -18.80
N ARG A 250 15.70 29.99 -19.86
CA ARG A 250 15.66 31.23 -20.64
C ARG A 250 15.22 32.43 -19.80
N ALA A 251 14.22 32.27 -18.94
CA ALA A 251 13.76 33.33 -18.04
C ALA A 251 14.84 33.77 -17.04
N HIS A 252 15.75 32.87 -16.63
CA HIS A 252 16.88 33.16 -15.74
C HIS A 252 18.16 33.56 -16.49
N GLY A 253 18.13 33.69 -17.82
CA GLY A 253 19.30 34.06 -18.62
C GLY A 253 20.47 33.07 -18.55
N CYS A 254 20.17 31.79 -18.26
CA CYS A 254 21.16 30.72 -18.14
C CYS A 254 21.08 29.78 -19.34
N ALA A 255 22.23 29.25 -19.77
CA ALA A 255 22.25 28.16 -20.75
C ALA A 255 21.92 26.84 -20.06
N PHE A 256 21.09 26.00 -20.68
CA PHE A 256 20.76 24.67 -20.16
C PHE A 256 21.08 23.63 -21.22
N THR A 257 21.89 22.63 -20.85
CA THR A 257 22.37 21.59 -21.77
C THR A 257 22.09 20.22 -21.20
N VAL A 258 21.50 19.34 -22.01
CA VAL A 258 21.22 17.95 -21.66
C VAL A 258 22.12 17.03 -22.49
N SER A 259 22.83 16.12 -21.83
CA SER A 259 23.68 15.15 -22.52
C SER A 259 22.85 14.05 -23.19
N SER A 260 23.37 13.47 -24.27
CA SER A 260 22.71 12.33 -24.94
C SER A 260 22.57 11.15 -23.99
N VAL A 261 21.35 10.63 -23.88
CA VAL A 261 21.00 9.45 -23.05
C VAL A 261 20.85 8.23 -23.95
N ASP A 262 21.40 7.08 -23.55
CA ASP A 262 21.23 5.81 -24.28
C ASP A 262 19.75 5.40 -24.26
N ALA A 263 19.13 5.31 -25.43
CA ALA A 263 17.73 4.98 -25.62
C ALA A 263 17.34 3.56 -25.13
N ARG A 264 18.33 2.70 -24.84
CA ARG A 264 18.10 1.34 -24.31
C ARG A 264 17.97 1.32 -22.78
N LEU A 265 18.25 2.43 -22.09
CA LEU A 265 18.16 2.49 -20.64
C LEU A 265 16.71 2.67 -20.19
N ALA A 266 16.29 1.81 -19.26
CA ALA A 266 15.01 1.92 -18.58
C ALA A 266 15.24 1.97 -17.06
N ILE A 267 14.43 2.77 -16.37
CA ILE A 267 14.46 2.89 -14.92
C ILE A 267 13.14 2.37 -14.34
N ARG A 268 13.22 1.72 -13.17
CA ARG A 268 12.06 1.31 -12.38
C ARG A 268 11.90 2.29 -11.21
N ALA A 269 10.98 3.24 -11.33
CA ALA A 269 10.77 4.29 -10.32
C ALA A 269 9.33 4.80 -10.31
N ASN A 270 8.96 5.53 -9.25
CA ASN A 270 7.76 6.37 -9.31
C ASN A 270 8.08 7.61 -10.16
N ARG A 271 7.53 7.64 -11.37
CA ARG A 271 7.82 8.68 -12.37
C ARG A 271 7.53 10.09 -11.86
N ASP A 272 6.41 10.28 -11.15
CA ASP A 272 5.98 11.60 -10.67
C ASP A 272 6.90 12.13 -9.56
N LEU A 273 7.33 11.24 -8.66
CA LEU A 273 8.29 11.60 -7.60
C LEU A 273 9.68 11.91 -8.17
N LEU A 274 10.16 11.10 -9.12
CA LEU A 274 11.44 11.34 -9.77
C LEU A 274 11.43 12.66 -10.56
N PHE A 275 10.33 12.96 -11.26
CA PHE A 275 10.14 14.22 -11.97
C PHE A 275 10.22 15.41 -11.00
N SER A 276 9.49 15.34 -9.88
CA SER A 276 9.47 16.38 -8.87
C SER A 276 10.85 16.60 -8.22
N ALA A 277 11.57 15.53 -7.90
CA ALA A 277 12.90 15.60 -7.34
C ALA A 277 13.89 16.29 -8.30
N LEU A 278 13.84 15.92 -9.58
CA LEU A 278 14.73 16.48 -10.59
C LEU A 278 14.38 17.96 -10.90
N GLU A 279 13.10 18.32 -10.96
CA GLU A 279 12.70 19.73 -11.08
C GLU A 279 13.20 20.57 -9.90
N ASN A 280 13.13 20.04 -8.67
CA ASN A 280 13.64 20.74 -7.49
C ASN A 280 15.14 20.97 -7.55
N LEU A 281 15.92 19.95 -7.96
CA LEU A 281 17.36 20.08 -8.15
C LEU A 281 17.70 21.11 -9.23
N LEU A 282 17.01 21.06 -10.38
CA LEU A 282 17.21 22.00 -11.47
C LEU A 282 16.81 23.43 -11.08
N GLN A 283 15.72 23.60 -10.33
CA GLN A 283 15.30 24.90 -9.82
C GLN A 283 16.36 25.51 -8.90
N ASN A 284 16.96 24.70 -8.02
CA ASN A 284 18.07 25.15 -7.19
C ASN A 284 19.27 25.54 -8.05
N ALA A 285 19.63 24.72 -9.04
CA ALA A 285 20.72 25.02 -9.96
C ALA A 285 20.55 26.39 -10.65
N PHE A 286 19.38 26.68 -11.24
CA PHE A 286 19.15 27.99 -11.88
C PHE A 286 19.12 29.16 -10.90
N LYS A 287 18.65 28.93 -9.68
CA LYS A 287 18.57 29.97 -8.65
C LYS A 287 19.94 30.40 -8.15
N PHE A 288 20.88 29.46 -8.03
CA PHE A 288 22.18 29.69 -7.38
C PHE A 288 23.37 29.73 -8.34
N THR A 289 23.20 29.30 -9.59
CA THR A 289 24.28 29.38 -10.57
C THR A 289 24.67 30.82 -10.86
N ARG A 290 25.92 31.03 -11.32
CA ARG A 290 26.42 32.37 -11.65
C ARG A 290 25.75 32.89 -12.92
N PRO A 291 25.43 34.20 -13.00
CA PRO A 291 24.85 34.77 -14.21
C PRO A 291 25.70 34.50 -15.45
N GLY A 292 25.06 34.05 -16.55
CA GLY A 292 25.73 33.79 -17.82
C GLY A 292 26.53 32.48 -17.88
N THR A 293 26.42 31.60 -16.88
CA THR A 293 26.99 30.24 -16.90
C THR A 293 25.94 29.19 -17.27
N ASP A 294 26.38 27.98 -17.58
CA ASP A 294 25.50 26.88 -17.97
C ASP A 294 25.12 25.96 -16.79
N VAL A 295 23.94 25.35 -16.90
CA VAL A 295 23.51 24.24 -16.06
C VAL A 295 23.44 23.00 -16.94
N THR A 296 24.00 21.89 -16.47
CA THR A 296 24.08 20.64 -17.24
C THR A 296 23.30 19.53 -16.55
N LEU A 297 22.54 18.75 -17.33
CA LEU A 297 21.86 17.54 -16.90
C LEU A 297 22.44 16.33 -17.63
N ASN A 298 23.02 15.40 -16.88
CA ASN A 298 23.56 14.15 -17.39
C ASN A 298 22.77 12.97 -16.84
N ALA A 299 22.52 11.95 -17.66
CA ALA A 299 21.91 10.72 -17.21
C ALA A 299 22.57 9.52 -17.91
N TYR A 300 23.16 8.62 -17.14
CA TYR A 300 23.92 7.48 -17.66
C TYR A 300 23.93 6.30 -16.68
N ALA A 301 24.21 5.10 -17.19
CA ALA A 301 24.32 3.90 -16.36
C ALA A 301 25.74 3.76 -15.78
N VAL A 302 25.83 3.40 -14.50
CA VAL A 302 27.05 3.04 -13.80
C VAL A 302 26.81 1.73 -13.05
N ALA A 303 27.45 0.66 -13.50
CA ALA A 303 27.21 -0.70 -13.01
C ALA A 303 25.71 -1.08 -13.06
N GLU A 304 25.09 -1.37 -11.92
CA GLU A 304 23.67 -1.73 -11.83
C GLU A 304 22.75 -0.54 -11.54
N HIS A 305 23.28 0.70 -11.53
CA HIS A 305 22.53 1.90 -11.20
C HIS A 305 22.47 2.89 -12.36
N ILE A 306 21.42 3.72 -12.34
CA ILE A 306 21.31 4.91 -13.20
C ILE A 306 21.72 6.11 -12.36
N LEU A 307 22.66 6.89 -12.87
CA LEU A 307 23.10 8.14 -12.27
C LEU A 307 22.51 9.31 -13.07
N ILE A 308 21.79 10.20 -12.38
CA ILE A 308 21.26 11.44 -12.94
C ILE A 308 21.95 12.58 -12.20
N GLU A 309 22.74 13.37 -12.92
CA GLU A 309 23.55 14.45 -12.36
C GLU A 309 23.06 15.80 -12.86
N VAL A 310 22.81 16.72 -11.93
CA VAL A 310 22.61 18.15 -12.22
C VAL A 310 23.87 18.87 -11.76
N LYS A 311 24.52 19.60 -12.67
CA LYS A 311 25.72 20.38 -12.37
C LYS A 311 25.49 21.84 -12.70
N ASP A 312 25.88 22.69 -11.75
CA ASP A 312 25.83 24.15 -11.85
C ASP A 312 27.21 24.77 -11.55
N HIS A 313 27.27 26.11 -11.61
CA HIS A 313 28.47 26.89 -11.28
C HIS A 313 28.29 27.78 -10.04
N CYS A 314 27.50 27.34 -9.05
CA CYS A 314 27.25 28.12 -7.83
C CYS A 314 28.52 28.34 -6.97
N GLY A 315 29.56 27.51 -7.16
CA GLY A 315 30.81 27.56 -6.38
C GLY A 315 30.89 26.52 -5.26
N GLY A 316 29.87 25.66 -5.13
CA GLY A 316 29.80 24.56 -4.17
C GLY A 316 29.14 24.97 -2.85
N LEU A 317 28.69 23.95 -2.10
CA LEU A 317 28.21 24.11 -0.72
C LEU A 317 29.39 24.04 0.25
N SER A 318 29.38 24.85 1.31
CA SER A 318 30.36 24.70 2.38
C SER A 318 30.11 23.38 3.12
N ALA A 319 31.15 22.74 3.67
CA ALA A 319 31.01 21.46 4.37
C ALA A 319 30.00 21.50 5.54
N ALA A 320 29.70 22.68 6.10
CA ALA A 320 28.72 22.89 7.16
C ALA A 320 27.27 23.06 6.64
N ASP A 321 27.09 23.32 5.35
CA ASP A 321 25.78 23.49 4.71
C ASP A 321 25.28 22.21 4.02
N VAL A 322 26.17 21.23 3.80
CA VAL A 322 25.81 19.91 3.23
C VAL A 322 24.89 19.13 4.17
N ASP A 323 25.19 19.12 5.48
CA ASP A 323 24.37 18.44 6.50
C ASP A 323 22.95 19.03 6.66
N LYS A 324 22.70 20.27 6.19
CA LYS A 324 21.37 20.90 6.19
C LYS A 324 20.54 20.60 4.92
N CYS A 325 21.13 19.95 3.93
CA CYS A 325 20.44 19.52 2.71
C CYS A 325 19.95 18.06 2.78
N ASP A 326 20.41 17.29 3.78
CA ASP A 326 20.02 15.89 4.02
C ASP A 326 18.84 15.74 5.01
N GLU A 327 18.37 16.83 5.61
CA GLU A 327 17.10 16.92 6.39
C GLU A 327 15.93 17.45 5.54
#